data_AF-A0A0C4FD06-F1
#
_entry.id   AF-A0A0C4FD06-F1
#
_cell.length_a   1.000
_cell.length_b   1.000
_cell.length_c   1.000
_cell.angle_alpha   90.00
_cell.angle_beta   90.00
_cell.angle_gamma   90.00
#
_symmetry.space_group_name_H-M   'P 1'
#
loop_
_entity.id
_entity.type
_entity.pdbx_description
1 polymer ?
#
loop_
_entity_poly.entity_id
_entity_poly.type
_entity_poly.pdbx_seq_one_letter_code
_entity_poly.pdbx_strand_id
1 'polypeptide(L)'
;MGNPNKPQEYPWTPTEQELADQYWVNKRSAVIIEQLNRVREALVGKPPAEVDYFVAMTEKEIRKNIPLPPFTPAAAIGPSKGKPISAQTKSDVERALALAGISRVTFQWELELATNSSAWNSAVVDVLANKSVEWISRTTPVTEAKAAQAPAIIQRWFQTKAREI
;
A
#
# COMPACT_ATOMS: atom_id res chain seq x y z
N MET A 1 0.06 -11.07 -11.39
CA MET A 1 -1.16 -11.90 -11.52
C MET A 1 -1.47 -11.99 -13.01
N GLY A 2 -1.79 -13.16 -13.55
CA GLY A 2 -2.31 -13.26 -14.92
C GLY A 2 -3.70 -12.63 -15.00
N ASN A 3 -4.17 -12.36 -16.21
CA ASN A 3 -5.58 -11.98 -16.39
C ASN A 3 -6.43 -13.24 -16.20
N PRO A 4 -7.46 -13.21 -15.34
CA PRO A 4 -8.38 -14.33 -15.22
C PRO A 4 -9.11 -14.62 -16.53
N ASN A 5 -9.48 -15.88 -16.77
CA ASN A 5 -10.17 -16.29 -18.00
C ASN A 5 -11.67 -16.00 -17.95
N LYS A 6 -12.23 -15.84 -16.75
CA LYS A 6 -13.64 -15.56 -16.50
C LYS A 6 -13.79 -14.46 -15.43
N PRO A 7 -14.83 -13.61 -15.49
CA PRO A 7 -15.04 -12.56 -14.49
C PRO A 7 -15.11 -13.06 -13.04
N GLN A 8 -15.65 -14.26 -12.81
CA GLN A 8 -15.79 -14.87 -11.48
C GLN A 8 -14.46 -15.28 -10.84
N GLU A 9 -13.37 -15.27 -11.60
CA GLU A 9 -12.02 -15.56 -11.10
C GLU A 9 -11.32 -14.29 -10.56
N TYR A 10 -11.90 -13.09 -10.74
CA TYR A 10 -11.37 -11.90 -10.07
C TYR A 10 -11.56 -12.01 -8.54
N PRO A 11 -10.61 -11.48 -7.74
CA PRO A 11 -10.75 -11.49 -6.28
C PRO A 11 -12.04 -10.81 -5.85
N TRP A 12 -12.75 -11.36 -4.86
CA TRP A 12 -13.91 -10.70 -4.29
C TRP A 12 -13.55 -9.32 -3.72
N THR A 13 -14.55 -8.44 -3.68
CA THR A 13 -14.43 -7.11 -3.06
C THR A 13 -13.97 -7.22 -1.60
N PRO A 14 -13.30 -6.21 -1.02
CA PRO A 14 -12.99 -6.19 0.40
C PRO A 14 -14.23 -6.44 1.27
N THR A 15 -14.07 -7.21 2.32
CA THR A 15 -15.11 -7.35 3.35
C THR A 15 -15.22 -6.06 4.18
N GLU A 16 -16.35 -5.85 4.84
CA GLU A 16 -16.54 -4.69 5.74
C GLU A 16 -15.47 -4.64 6.84
N GLN A 17 -15.06 -5.80 7.36
CA GLN A 17 -13.99 -5.91 8.35
C GLN A 17 -12.64 -5.45 7.77
N GLU A 18 -12.30 -5.85 6.55
CA GLU A 18 -11.08 -5.38 5.87
C GLU A 18 -11.09 -3.86 5.65
N LEU A 19 -12.25 -3.29 5.30
CA LEU A 19 -12.41 -1.84 5.16
C LEU A 19 -12.27 -1.12 6.51
N ALA A 20 -12.82 -1.67 7.59
CA ALA A 20 -12.65 -1.12 8.94
C ALA A 20 -11.19 -1.20 9.41
N ASP A 21 -10.51 -2.29 9.08
CA ASP A 21 -9.11 -2.51 9.40
C ASP A 21 -8.17 -1.64 8.55
N GLN A 22 -8.59 -1.14 7.40
CA GLN A 22 -7.81 -0.19 6.60
C GLN A 22 -7.38 1.05 7.41
N TYR A 23 -8.22 1.51 8.34
CA TYR A 23 -7.92 2.63 9.23
C TYR A 23 -6.87 2.32 10.30
N TRP A 24 -6.29 1.11 10.33
CA TRP A 24 -5.19 0.78 11.24
C TRP A 24 -4.01 1.76 11.08
N VAL A 25 -3.79 2.38 9.90
CA VAL A 25 -2.74 3.41 9.72
C VAL A 25 -3.00 4.60 10.63
N ASN A 26 -4.25 5.06 10.73
CA ASN A 26 -4.63 6.15 11.61
C ASN A 26 -4.49 5.75 13.08
N LYS A 27 -4.97 4.55 13.45
CA LYS A 27 -4.81 4.00 14.80
C LYS A 27 -3.32 3.89 15.18
N ARG A 28 -2.48 3.40 14.27
CA ARG A 28 -1.04 3.29 14.44
C ARG A 28 -0.38 4.66 14.57
N SER A 29 -0.76 5.62 13.73
CA SER A 29 -0.18 6.96 13.75
C SER A 29 -0.48 7.66 15.07
N ALA A 30 -1.69 7.49 15.61
CA ALA A 30 -2.05 7.97 16.93
C ALA A 30 -1.14 7.36 18.03
N VAL A 31 -0.90 6.04 18.00
CA VAL A 31 0.00 5.36 18.97
C VAL A 31 1.44 5.86 18.84
N ILE A 32 1.96 6.03 17.61
CA ILE A 32 3.31 6.56 17.40
C ILE A 32 3.40 7.99 17.95
N ILE A 33 2.45 8.86 17.62
CA ILE A 33 2.43 10.24 18.09
C ILE A 33 2.37 10.30 19.62
N GLU A 34 1.53 9.47 20.25
CA GLU A 34 1.42 9.40 21.70
C GLU A 34 2.76 9.00 22.33
N GLN A 35 3.43 7.97 21.81
CA GLN A 35 4.73 7.53 22.31
C GLN A 35 5.82 8.59 22.10
N LEU A 36 5.85 9.26 20.94
CA LEU A 36 6.79 10.35 20.68
C LEU A 36 6.54 11.56 21.58
N ASN A 37 5.29 11.85 21.92
CA ASN A 37 4.96 12.92 22.86
C ASN A 37 5.46 12.61 24.27
N ARG A 38 5.33 11.36 24.74
CA ARG A 38 5.92 10.93 26.03
C ARG A 38 7.44 11.10 26.05
N VAL A 39 8.13 10.83 24.94
CA VAL A 39 9.59 11.06 24.81
C VAL A 39 9.91 12.55 24.89
N ARG A 40 9.14 13.40 24.20
CA ARG A 40 9.31 14.86 24.26
C ARG A 40 9.10 15.40 25.67
N GLU A 41 8.08 14.92 26.37
CA GLU A 41 7.80 15.27 27.77
C GLU A 41 8.95 14.86 28.71
N ALA A 42 9.53 13.67 28.50
CA ALA A 42 10.67 13.19 29.29
C ALA A 42 11.97 13.98 29.04
N LEU A 43 12.08 14.66 27.89
CA LEU A 43 13.26 15.45 27.50
C LEU A 43 13.06 16.96 27.68
N VAL A 44 12.03 17.39 28.40
CA VAL A 44 11.80 18.82 28.70
C VAL A 44 13.04 19.42 29.38
N GLY A 45 13.52 20.55 28.85
CA GLY A 45 14.71 21.26 29.33
C GLY A 45 16.03 20.83 28.66
N LYS A 46 16.02 19.84 27.76
CA LYS A 46 17.19 19.46 26.95
C LYS A 46 17.37 20.37 25.73
N PRO A 47 18.59 20.43 25.15
CA PRO A 47 18.84 21.14 23.89
C PRO A 47 17.97 20.58 22.73
N PRO A 48 17.46 21.42 21.82
CA PRO A 48 16.61 20.97 20.71
C PRO A 48 17.23 19.85 19.86
N ALA A 49 18.53 19.94 19.56
CA ALA A 49 19.23 18.91 18.77
C ALA A 49 19.28 17.54 19.47
N GLU A 50 19.36 17.52 20.81
CA GLU A 50 19.32 16.28 21.59
C GLU A 50 17.90 15.68 21.58
N VAL A 51 16.88 16.53 21.70
CA VAL A 51 15.47 16.13 21.59
C VAL A 51 15.19 15.51 20.23
N ASP A 52 15.57 16.19 19.14
CA ASP A 52 15.33 15.71 17.77
C ASP A 52 16.02 14.38 17.49
N TYR A 53 17.26 14.20 17.98
CA TYR A 53 17.99 12.95 17.86
C TYR A 53 17.26 11.78 18.54
N PHE A 54 16.83 11.96 19.79
CA PHE A 54 16.14 10.90 20.53
C PHE A 54 14.74 10.62 19.98
N VAL A 55 14.02 11.65 19.51
CA VAL A 55 12.73 11.50 18.83
C VAL A 55 12.90 10.69 17.55
N ALA A 56 13.89 11.00 16.71
CA ALA A 56 14.15 10.27 15.47
C ALA A 56 14.57 8.82 15.71
N MET A 57 15.44 8.57 16.69
CA MET A 57 15.84 7.21 17.08
C MET A 57 14.62 6.42 17.58
N THR A 58 13.83 7.01 18.46
CA THR A 58 12.65 6.36 19.05
C THR A 58 11.59 6.08 18.00
N GLU A 59 11.33 7.03 17.08
CA GLU A 59 10.41 6.81 15.96
C GLU A 59 10.82 5.60 15.12
N LYS A 60 12.11 5.47 14.82
CA LYS A 60 12.64 4.34 14.04
C LYS A 60 12.41 3.01 14.75
N GLU A 61 12.68 2.95 16.06
CA GLU A 61 12.47 1.73 16.85
C GLU A 61 10.99 1.39 17.03
N ILE A 62 10.13 2.38 17.27
CA ILE A 62 8.67 2.18 17.33
C ILE A 62 8.17 1.60 16.00
N ARG A 63 8.59 2.20 14.87
CA ARG A 63 8.19 1.72 13.54
C ARG A 63 8.66 0.29 13.25
N LYS A 64 9.80 -0.12 13.80
CA LYS A 64 10.37 -1.46 13.65
C LYS A 64 9.64 -2.52 14.49
N ASN A 65 9.19 -2.15 15.68
CA ASN A 65 8.58 -3.08 16.63
C ASN A 65 7.05 -3.21 16.50
N ILE A 66 6.39 -2.32 15.75
CA ILE A 66 4.97 -2.45 15.47
C ILE A 66 4.75 -3.64 14.51
N PRO A 67 3.99 -4.68 14.92
CA PRO A 67 3.67 -5.78 14.03
C PRO A 67 2.87 -5.25 12.83
N LEU A 68 3.28 -5.67 11.64
CA LEU A 68 2.53 -5.36 10.42
C LEU A 68 1.22 -6.15 10.43
N PRO A 69 0.12 -5.59 9.89
CA PRO A 69 -1.09 -6.37 9.70
C PRO A 69 -0.75 -7.57 8.79
N PRO A 70 -1.35 -8.73 9.06
CA PRO A 70 -1.13 -9.91 8.23
C PRO A 70 -1.57 -9.61 6.79
N PHE A 71 -0.73 -9.98 5.84
CA PHE A 71 -1.04 -9.90 4.42
C PHE A 71 -1.35 -11.29 3.88
N THR A 72 -2.44 -11.42 3.14
CA THR A 72 -2.86 -12.66 2.49
C THR A 72 -2.52 -12.58 1.00
N PRO A 73 -1.51 -13.34 0.53
CA PRO A 73 -1.15 -13.36 -0.87
C PRO A 73 -2.31 -13.86 -1.74
N ALA A 74 -2.54 -13.19 -2.86
CA ALA A 74 -3.48 -13.67 -3.86
C ALA A 74 -2.96 -14.98 -4.47
N ALA A 75 -3.88 -15.91 -4.73
CA ALA A 75 -3.57 -17.12 -5.48
C ALA A 75 -3.03 -16.76 -6.87
N ALA A 76 -2.08 -17.56 -7.36
CA ALA A 76 -1.58 -17.38 -8.72
C ALA A 76 -2.67 -17.81 -9.72
N ILE A 77 -3.22 -16.86 -10.46
CA ILE A 77 -4.22 -17.12 -11.51
C ILE A 77 -3.54 -17.03 -12.87
N GLY A 78 -3.58 -18.15 -13.60
CA GLY A 78 -3.08 -18.29 -14.96
C GLY A 78 -1.56 -18.14 -15.09
N PRO A 79 -1.02 -18.36 -16.31
CA PRO A 79 0.38 -18.11 -16.59
C PRO A 79 0.68 -16.60 -16.55
N SER A 80 1.77 -16.21 -15.89
CA SER A 80 2.24 -14.83 -15.93
C SER A 80 2.74 -14.50 -17.32
N LYS A 81 2.09 -13.56 -18.02
CA LYS A 81 2.60 -12.99 -19.26
C LYS A 81 3.62 -11.90 -18.92
N GLY A 82 4.89 -12.09 -19.27
CA GLY A 82 5.95 -11.08 -19.11
C GLY A 82 7.18 -11.60 -18.36
N LYS A 83 8.09 -10.68 -18.02
CA LYS A 83 9.31 -11.01 -17.26
C LYS A 83 8.92 -11.54 -15.87
N PRO A 84 9.61 -12.57 -15.36
CA PRO A 84 9.39 -13.06 -14.02
C PRO A 84 9.69 -11.95 -13.01
N ILE A 85 8.75 -11.72 -12.09
CA ILE A 85 8.94 -10.83 -10.95
C ILE A 85 9.65 -11.65 -9.86
N SER A 86 10.72 -11.10 -9.29
CA SER A 86 11.45 -11.81 -8.23
C SER A 86 10.61 -11.93 -6.96
N ALA A 87 10.87 -12.96 -6.16
CA ALA A 87 10.22 -13.12 -4.86
C ALA A 87 10.44 -11.88 -3.96
N GLN A 88 11.62 -11.27 -4.02
CA GLN A 88 11.92 -10.04 -3.28
C GLN A 88 11.01 -8.88 -3.69
N THR A 89 10.88 -8.61 -4.99
CA THR A 89 9.99 -7.54 -5.48
C THR A 89 8.54 -7.81 -5.06
N LYS A 90 8.10 -9.07 -5.09
CA LYS A 90 6.77 -9.44 -4.61
C LYS A 90 6.61 -9.12 -3.11
N SER A 91 7.52 -9.59 -2.25
CA SER A 91 7.49 -9.33 -0.81
C SER A 91 7.53 -7.83 -0.48
N ASP A 92 8.28 -7.04 -1.24
CA ASP A 92 8.36 -5.58 -1.06
C ASP A 92 7.01 -4.88 -1.36
N VAL A 93 6.28 -5.37 -2.37
CA VAL A 93 4.92 -4.89 -2.71
C VAL A 93 3.93 -5.29 -1.61
N GLU A 94 3.93 -6.55 -1.20
CA GLU A 94 3.05 -7.06 -0.14
C GLU A 94 3.26 -6.30 1.17
N ARG A 95 4.51 -6.00 1.52
CA ARG A 95 4.84 -5.17 2.68
C ARG A 95 4.32 -3.74 2.53
N ALA A 96 4.44 -3.14 1.35
CA ALA A 96 3.94 -1.78 1.09
C ALA A 96 2.40 -1.72 1.18
N LEU A 97 1.71 -2.75 0.70
CA LEU A 97 0.26 -2.89 0.82
C LEU A 97 -0.17 -3.05 2.28
N ALA A 98 0.50 -3.94 3.02
CA ALA A 98 0.27 -4.11 4.45
C ALA A 98 0.46 -2.78 5.19
N LEU A 99 1.51 -2.01 4.88
CA LEU A 99 1.77 -0.68 5.42
C LEU A 99 0.71 0.38 5.05
N ALA A 100 -0.05 0.17 3.98
CA ALA A 100 -1.17 1.00 3.57
C ALA A 100 -2.53 0.50 4.12
N GLY A 101 -2.56 -0.60 4.88
CA GLY A 101 -3.79 -1.21 5.39
C GLY A 101 -4.54 -2.08 4.43
N ILE A 102 -3.83 -2.54 3.41
CA ILE A 102 -4.36 -3.48 2.44
C ILE A 102 -3.93 -4.87 2.88
N SER A 103 -4.87 -5.65 3.40
CA SER A 103 -4.67 -7.04 3.84
C SER A 103 -4.46 -8.00 2.68
N ARG A 104 -4.96 -7.69 1.49
CA ARG A 104 -4.80 -8.46 0.25
C ARG A 104 -5.03 -7.57 -0.97
N VAL A 105 -4.41 -7.92 -2.11
CA VAL A 105 -4.68 -7.18 -3.36
C VAL A 105 -6.07 -7.51 -3.88
N THR A 106 -6.97 -6.54 -3.79
CA THR A 106 -8.30 -6.56 -4.42
C THR A 106 -8.79 -5.12 -4.61
N PHE A 107 -9.93 -4.92 -5.26
CA PHE A 107 -10.59 -3.65 -5.43
C PHE A 107 -12.04 -3.69 -4.93
N GLN A 108 -12.56 -2.55 -4.52
CA GLN A 108 -13.99 -2.32 -4.42
C GLN A 108 -14.57 -2.20 -5.84
N TRP A 109 -15.09 -3.31 -6.37
CA TRP A 109 -15.57 -3.43 -7.75
C TRP A 109 -16.91 -2.73 -7.98
N GLU A 110 -17.80 -2.77 -6.98
CA GLU A 110 -19.20 -2.34 -7.08
C GLU A 110 -19.42 -0.83 -6.89
N LEU A 111 -18.37 -0.05 -6.59
CA LEU A 111 -18.51 1.39 -6.47
C LEU A 111 -18.88 2.01 -7.81
N GLU A 112 -19.99 2.77 -7.84
CA GLU A 112 -20.32 3.61 -8.98
C GLU A 112 -19.09 4.43 -9.36
N LEU A 113 -18.64 4.26 -10.61
CA LEU A 113 -17.37 4.69 -11.18
C LEU A 113 -17.03 6.19 -11.02
N ALA A 114 -17.95 6.99 -10.45
CA ALA A 114 -17.97 8.44 -10.55
C ALA A 114 -17.94 9.22 -9.22
N THR A 115 -18.30 8.66 -8.06
CA THR A 115 -18.77 9.55 -6.96
C THR A 115 -18.08 9.45 -5.61
N ASN A 116 -17.35 8.38 -5.28
CA ASN A 116 -16.61 8.34 -4.02
C ASN A 116 -15.24 7.68 -4.23
N SER A 117 -14.16 8.40 -3.93
CA SER A 117 -12.80 7.86 -3.93
C SER A 117 -12.69 6.81 -2.83
N SER A 118 -12.91 5.54 -3.16
CA SER A 118 -12.65 4.43 -2.25
C SER A 118 -11.21 4.53 -1.75
N ALA A 119 -11.06 4.78 -0.45
CA ALA A 119 -9.75 4.87 0.18
C ALA A 119 -8.94 3.59 -0.07
N TRP A 120 -9.60 2.44 -0.12
CA TRP A 120 -9.00 1.15 -0.47
C TRP A 120 -8.43 1.17 -1.88
N ASN A 121 -9.26 1.51 -2.88
CA ASN A 121 -8.84 1.50 -4.28
C ASN A 121 -7.71 2.51 -4.51
N SER A 122 -7.80 3.71 -3.94
CA SER A 122 -6.73 4.71 -4.01
C SER A 122 -5.42 4.19 -3.43
N ALA A 123 -5.44 3.61 -2.22
CA ALA A 123 -4.25 3.04 -1.60
C ALA A 123 -3.63 1.90 -2.42
N VAL A 124 -4.45 1.01 -2.98
CA VAL A 124 -3.97 -0.06 -3.86
C VAL A 124 -3.32 0.52 -5.13
N VAL A 125 -3.98 1.49 -5.78
CA VAL A 125 -3.46 2.15 -6.98
C VAL A 125 -2.12 2.83 -6.70
N ASP A 126 -2.01 3.58 -5.61
CA ASP A 126 -0.79 4.31 -5.25
C ASP A 126 0.38 3.36 -4.99
N VAL A 127 0.16 2.29 -4.22
CA VAL A 127 1.21 1.30 -3.94
C VAL A 127 1.65 0.59 -5.22
N LEU A 128 0.70 0.13 -6.04
CA LEU A 128 1.02 -0.55 -7.29
C LEU A 128 1.73 0.39 -8.28
N ALA A 129 1.32 1.66 -8.38
CA ALA A 129 1.95 2.64 -9.25
C ALA A 129 3.40 2.88 -8.84
N ASN A 130 3.62 3.23 -7.58
CA ASN A 130 4.94 3.53 -7.03
C ASN A 130 5.88 2.34 -7.18
N LYS A 131 5.42 1.13 -6.82
CA LYS A 131 6.25 -0.07 -6.92
C LYS A 131 6.50 -0.53 -8.36
N SER A 132 5.57 -0.30 -9.27
CA SER A 132 5.78 -0.59 -10.69
C SER A 132 6.85 0.34 -11.29
N VAL A 133 6.79 1.64 -10.98
CA VAL A 133 7.80 2.61 -11.42
C VAL A 133 9.18 2.24 -10.86
N GLU A 134 9.26 1.94 -9.55
CA GLU A 134 10.51 1.52 -8.90
C GLU A 134 11.09 0.24 -9.53
N TRP A 135 10.24 -0.72 -9.89
CA TRP A 135 10.70 -1.95 -10.52
C TRP A 135 11.18 -1.73 -11.96
N ILE A 136 10.42 -0.97 -12.76
CA ILE A 136 10.79 -0.66 -14.16
C ILE A 136 12.07 0.17 -14.21
N SER A 137 12.22 1.15 -13.31
CA SER A 137 13.37 2.06 -13.26
C SER A 137 14.71 1.35 -13.04
N ARG A 138 14.70 0.14 -12.43
CA ARG A 138 15.90 -0.70 -12.27
C ARG A 138 16.49 -1.19 -13.59
N THR A 139 15.69 -1.21 -14.66
CA THR A 139 16.12 -1.75 -15.96
C THR A 139 15.93 -0.77 -17.11
N THR A 140 15.12 0.26 -16.94
CA THR A 140 14.83 1.26 -17.98
C THR A 140 14.66 2.62 -17.33
N PRO A 141 15.40 3.67 -17.76
CA PRO A 141 15.20 5.01 -17.24
C PRO A 141 13.76 5.49 -17.42
N VAL A 142 13.10 5.88 -16.34
CA VAL A 142 11.75 6.43 -16.33
C VAL A 142 11.84 7.91 -15.98
N THR A 143 11.33 8.77 -16.86
CA THR A 143 11.23 10.20 -16.57
C THR A 143 10.11 10.46 -15.57
N GLU A 144 10.22 11.56 -14.82
CA GLU A 144 9.19 11.97 -13.86
C GLU A 144 7.80 12.08 -14.51
N ALA A 145 7.73 12.66 -15.71
CA ALA A 145 6.49 12.76 -16.48
C ALA A 145 5.85 11.40 -16.84
N LYS A 146 6.67 10.34 -17.03
CA LYS A 146 6.17 8.97 -17.26
C LYS A 146 5.77 8.31 -15.94
N ALA A 147 6.55 8.51 -14.88
CA ALA A 147 6.23 8.00 -13.55
C ALA A 147 4.87 8.53 -13.05
N ALA A 148 4.61 9.82 -13.27
CA ALA A 148 3.35 10.47 -12.90
C ALA A 148 2.10 9.88 -13.59
N GLN A 149 2.26 9.15 -14.69
CA GLN A 149 1.14 8.51 -15.40
C GLN A 149 0.75 7.15 -14.81
N ALA A 150 1.62 6.51 -14.01
CA ALA A 150 1.40 5.17 -13.51
C ALA A 150 0.08 5.00 -12.72
N PRO A 151 -0.31 5.94 -11.82
CA PRO A 151 -1.60 5.84 -11.12
C PRO A 151 -2.78 5.86 -12.10
N ALA A 152 -2.77 6.75 -13.09
CA ALA A 152 -3.85 6.87 -14.08
C ALA A 152 -4.00 5.62 -14.95
N ILE A 153 -2.88 4.97 -15.31
CA ILE A 153 -2.89 3.71 -16.08
C ILE A 153 -3.56 2.60 -15.28
N ILE A 154 -3.19 2.44 -14.00
CA ILE A 154 -3.76 1.41 -13.12
C ILE A 154 -5.24 1.70 -12.85
N GLN A 155 -5.59 2.96 -12.60
CA GLN A 155 -6.97 3.39 -12.41
C GLN A 155 -7.83 3.08 -13.64
N ARG A 156 -7.35 3.37 -14.84
CA ARG A 156 -8.06 3.07 -16.10
C ARG A 156 -8.24 1.56 -16.31
N TRP A 157 -7.21 0.76 -16.00
CA TRP A 157 -7.30 -0.70 -16.05
C TRP A 157 -8.39 -1.20 -15.10
N PHE A 158 -8.38 -0.75 -13.84
CA PHE A 158 -9.39 -1.09 -12.84
C PHE A 158 -10.80 -0.73 -13.32
N GLN A 159 -11.02 0.51 -13.78
CA GLN A 159 -12.33 0.97 -14.27
C GLN A 159 -12.83 0.15 -15.46
N THR A 160 -11.92 -0.29 -16.33
CA THR A 160 -12.28 -1.15 -17.47
C THR A 160 -12.73 -2.51 -16.96
N LYS A 161 -11.99 -3.10 -16.01
CA LYS A 161 -12.32 -4.42 -15.45
C LYS A 161 -13.57 -4.41 -14.58
N ALA A 162 -13.80 -3.36 -13.81
CA ALA A 162 -15.02 -3.20 -13.02
C ALA A 162 -16.30 -3.15 -13.89
N ARG A 163 -16.21 -2.77 -15.17
CA ARG A 163 -17.34 -2.81 -16.12
C ARG A 163 -17.56 -4.18 -16.76
N GLU A 164 -16.55 -5.05 -16.72
CA GLU A 164 -16.60 -6.40 -17.30
C GLU A 164 -17.09 -7.45 -16.30
N ILE A 165 -17.03 -7.14 -15.00
CA ILE A 165 -17.46 -7.97 -13.87
C ILE A 165 -18.90 -7.62 -13.53
#